data_AF-A0A3C1LM56-F1
#
_entry.id   AF-A0A3C1LM56-F1
#
_cell.length_a   1.000
_cell.length_b   1.000
_cell.length_c   1.000
_cell.angle_alpha   90.00
_cell.angle_beta   90.00
_cell.angle_gamma   90.00
#
_symmetry.space_group_name_H-M   'P 1'
#
loop_
_entity.id
_entity.type
_entity.pdbx_description
1 polymer ?
#
loop_
_entity_poly.entity_id
_entity_poly.type
_entity_poly.pdbx_seq_one_letter_code
_entity_poly.pdbx_strand_id
1 'polypeptide(L)'
;MISIYIDYKLQRFQSQIRYAFEYALSALGYNYLFVERLEQVSENDVLIMYGYTEPTGEELQAIARKYITIFIQSEPDLFDETAYTAAKLKSNLRKVNLLSPTLVISARSFDYPAVNYTEDGLKAGRITFDLVANIFFRLAMQEEALNSAGNENYVLADSQSVFRDNMESPAVDNLLWLLDSMIVEYVRSSGTYTSKKLKWPKGEKAAVCLTHSVDTLQKWSLSSLLLGIADDVALFFTFRWGRLWHEMKGKLKYLFTNYELYWNFEEYRSLEREAKVKSSWFFASEACEDIDYSLDDADLLEEIQNLDKEKCEIGLLATADKLNRDDFLSRKQVLIHLLHKTNIGIRQLRYKTNAKILELHSKLSPAYGQSHAPDETPGFKYGFGLPWMPWVAKAQSGFWEIPIVLRDRYLMVNYHKELPLDDAKRMVKKIFQQCIKSGSVMGIDMSVAAWTDISYMEKLYPYILEMIGTADTWITSPGKIAEWWQKRAAVTVDESLYEVSVSFADDMESFTLQLIGDVRIKEILDGNQPELKYEKATAKDNIISFEDVKAGDVVVMRIDREGQGNGKAFG
;
A
#
# COMPACT_ATOMS: atom_id res chain seq x y z
N MET A 1 5.64 -18.32 -15.56
CA MET A 1 5.69 -16.90 -15.96
C MET A 1 4.32 -16.50 -16.50
N ILE A 2 3.96 -15.21 -16.43
CA ILE A 2 2.67 -14.69 -16.91
C ILE A 2 2.86 -13.96 -18.24
N SER A 3 2.26 -14.47 -19.32
CA SER A 3 2.28 -13.83 -20.64
C SER A 3 1.00 -13.01 -20.83
N ILE A 4 1.12 -11.74 -21.23
CA ILE A 4 -0.01 -10.81 -21.36
C ILE A 4 -0.20 -10.42 -22.83
N TYR A 5 -1.35 -10.76 -23.39
CA TYR A 5 -1.76 -10.35 -24.72
C TYR A 5 -2.83 -9.26 -24.62
N ILE A 6 -2.56 -8.10 -25.24
CA ILE A 6 -3.49 -6.97 -25.30
C ILE A 6 -4.03 -6.85 -26.73
N ASP A 7 -5.36 -6.86 -26.88
CA ASP A 7 -6.04 -6.68 -28.16
C ASP A 7 -5.64 -5.35 -28.84
N TYR A 8 -5.29 -5.41 -30.13
CA TYR A 8 -4.87 -4.24 -30.93
C TYR A 8 -5.92 -3.11 -30.95
N LYS A 9 -7.20 -3.43 -30.76
CA LYS A 9 -8.28 -2.42 -30.65
C LYS A 9 -8.11 -1.49 -29.45
N LEU A 10 -7.31 -1.88 -28.46
CA LEU A 10 -7.05 -1.13 -27.23
C LEU A 10 -5.76 -0.31 -27.29
N GLN A 11 -5.12 -0.18 -28.46
CA GLN A 11 -3.85 0.53 -28.63
C GLN A 11 -3.85 1.97 -28.08
N ARG A 12 -5.00 2.68 -28.15
CA ARG A 12 -5.15 4.03 -27.57
C ARG A 12 -4.90 4.09 -26.07
N PHE A 13 -5.17 3.01 -25.34
CA PHE A 13 -5.06 2.95 -23.87
C PHE A 13 -3.89 2.10 -23.40
N GLN A 14 -2.93 1.82 -24.28
CA GLN A 14 -1.87 0.85 -24.02
C GLN A 14 -1.01 1.23 -22.79
N SER A 15 -0.72 2.53 -22.57
CA SER A 15 0.08 2.94 -21.42
C SER A 15 -0.66 2.73 -20.10
N GLN A 16 -1.95 3.04 -20.03
CA GLN A 16 -2.80 2.83 -18.86
C GLN A 16 -2.96 1.34 -18.54
N ILE A 17 -3.24 0.53 -19.57
CA ILE A 17 -3.40 -0.92 -19.44
C ILE A 17 -2.10 -1.55 -18.94
N ARG A 18 -0.95 -1.20 -19.53
CA ARG A 18 0.36 -1.71 -19.11
C ARG A 18 0.66 -1.34 -17.67
N TYR A 19 0.50 -0.08 -17.30
CA TYR A 19 0.72 0.37 -15.93
C TYR A 19 -0.13 -0.40 -14.89
N ALA A 20 -1.41 -0.66 -15.19
CA ALA A 20 -2.27 -1.43 -14.30
C ALA A 20 -1.85 -2.91 -14.18
N PHE A 21 -1.46 -3.55 -15.29
CA PHE A 21 -0.92 -4.92 -15.26
C PHE A 21 0.42 -5.01 -14.55
N GLU A 22 1.33 -4.08 -14.85
CA GLU A 22 2.65 -3.99 -14.23
C GLU A 22 2.50 -3.82 -12.71
N TYR A 23 1.61 -2.94 -12.24
CA TYR A 23 1.28 -2.85 -10.82
C TYR A 23 0.73 -4.17 -10.28
N ALA A 24 -0.29 -4.75 -10.92
CA ALA A 24 -0.99 -5.92 -10.40
C ALA A 24 -0.06 -7.14 -10.25
N LEU A 25 0.73 -7.45 -11.29
CA LEU A 25 1.59 -8.61 -11.31
C LEU A 25 2.86 -8.39 -10.46
N SER A 26 3.44 -7.19 -10.47
CA SER A 26 4.54 -6.85 -9.56
C SER A 26 4.09 -6.91 -8.09
N ALA A 27 2.91 -6.40 -7.75
CA ALA A 27 2.36 -6.46 -6.40
C ALA A 27 2.08 -7.89 -5.94
N LEU A 28 1.58 -8.74 -6.85
CA LEU A 28 1.42 -10.16 -6.58
C LEU A 28 2.75 -10.92 -6.54
N GLY A 29 3.80 -10.41 -7.18
CA GLY A 29 5.13 -11.02 -7.22
C GLY A 29 5.35 -12.01 -8.34
N TYR A 30 4.55 -11.93 -9.41
CA TYR A 30 4.74 -12.74 -10.59
C TYR A 30 5.68 -12.05 -11.57
N ASN A 31 6.52 -12.83 -12.26
CA ASN A 31 7.20 -12.36 -13.44
C ASN A 31 6.27 -12.40 -14.65
N TYR A 32 6.37 -11.38 -15.49
CA TYR A 32 5.47 -11.21 -16.61
C TYR A 32 6.17 -10.63 -17.84
N LEU A 33 5.55 -10.84 -18.99
CA LEU A 33 5.93 -10.19 -20.24
C LEU A 33 4.69 -9.84 -21.06
N PHE A 34 4.81 -8.80 -21.88
CA PHE A 34 3.79 -8.45 -22.86
C PHE A 34 4.14 -9.10 -24.20
N VAL A 35 3.20 -9.85 -24.77
CA VAL A 35 3.31 -10.45 -26.10
C VAL A 35 2.48 -9.68 -27.12
N GLU A 36 2.99 -9.59 -28.34
CA GLU A 36 2.24 -9.06 -29.49
C GLU A 36 1.51 -10.16 -30.25
N ARG A 37 1.99 -11.41 -30.16
CA ARG A 37 1.42 -12.57 -30.87
C ARG A 37 1.45 -13.82 -30.00
N LEU A 38 0.46 -14.69 -30.18
CA LEU A 38 0.29 -15.91 -29.37
C LEU A 38 1.41 -16.94 -29.57
N GLU A 39 2.19 -16.85 -30.65
CA GLU A 39 3.35 -17.70 -30.89
C GLU A 39 4.55 -17.36 -29.99
N GLN A 40 4.55 -16.19 -29.36
CA GLN A 40 5.58 -15.77 -28.40
C GLN A 40 5.36 -16.34 -26.99
N VAL A 41 4.18 -16.93 -26.74
CA VAL A 41 3.80 -17.48 -25.43
C VAL A 41 4.43 -18.85 -25.24
N SER A 42 5.12 -19.07 -24.12
CA SER A 42 5.70 -20.38 -23.80
C SER A 42 4.62 -21.37 -23.35
N GLU A 43 4.79 -22.66 -23.62
CA GLU A 43 3.78 -23.69 -23.30
C GLU A 43 3.45 -23.79 -21.80
N ASN A 44 4.37 -23.41 -20.93
CA ASN A 44 4.19 -23.42 -19.47
C ASN A 44 3.67 -22.09 -18.90
N ASP A 45 3.48 -21.07 -19.74
CA ASP A 45 3.03 -19.77 -19.28
C ASP A 45 1.53 -19.77 -18.98
N VAL A 46 1.15 -18.92 -18.02
CA VAL A 46 -0.23 -18.48 -17.88
C VAL A 46 -0.45 -17.32 -18.84
N LEU A 47 -1.31 -17.51 -19.83
CA LEU A 47 -1.71 -16.50 -20.78
C LEU A 47 -2.89 -15.69 -20.23
N ILE A 48 -2.68 -14.40 -20.00
CA ILE A 48 -3.76 -13.44 -19.75
C ILE A 48 -4.09 -12.75 -21.07
N MET A 49 -5.33 -12.91 -21.52
CA MET A 49 -5.86 -12.24 -22.71
C MET A 49 -6.75 -11.07 -22.26
N TYR A 50 -6.35 -9.85 -22.62
CA TYR A 50 -7.10 -8.65 -22.35
C TYR A 50 -7.67 -8.08 -23.64
N GLY A 51 -8.99 -8.17 -23.81
CA GLY A 51 -9.63 -7.88 -25.10
C GLY A 51 -11.02 -7.28 -25.01
N TYR A 52 -11.39 -6.56 -26.07
CA TYR A 52 -12.70 -5.91 -26.16
C TYR A 52 -13.82 -6.92 -26.44
N THR A 53 -13.56 -7.84 -27.38
CA THR A 53 -14.48 -8.89 -27.78
C THR A 53 -14.14 -10.16 -27.01
N GLU A 54 -15.14 -10.78 -26.42
CA GLU A 54 -14.97 -12.09 -25.79
C GLU A 54 -14.73 -13.14 -26.88
N PRO A 55 -13.68 -13.98 -26.75
CA PRO A 55 -13.51 -15.08 -27.68
C PRO A 55 -14.65 -16.08 -27.51
N THR A 56 -15.08 -16.67 -28.62
CA THR A 56 -16.10 -17.72 -28.60
C THR A 56 -15.62 -18.91 -27.76
N GLY A 57 -16.55 -19.75 -27.30
CA GLY A 57 -16.21 -20.96 -26.55
C GLY A 57 -15.22 -21.86 -27.30
N GLU A 58 -15.37 -22.00 -28.62
CA GLU A 58 -14.46 -22.78 -29.47
C GLU A 58 -13.06 -22.16 -29.57
N GLU A 59 -12.95 -20.83 -29.69
CA GLU A 59 -11.67 -20.11 -29.70
C GLU A 59 -10.96 -20.23 -28.35
N LEU A 60 -11.67 -20.02 -27.24
CA LEU A 60 -11.13 -20.23 -25.90
C LEU A 60 -10.68 -21.68 -25.72
N GLN A 61 -11.44 -22.65 -26.20
CA GLN A 61 -11.07 -24.06 -26.16
C GLN A 61 -9.78 -24.36 -26.93
N ALA A 62 -9.64 -23.81 -28.14
CA ALA A 62 -8.45 -24.01 -28.95
C ALA A 62 -7.19 -23.47 -28.28
N ILE A 63 -7.29 -22.30 -27.64
CA ILE A 63 -6.17 -21.68 -26.91
C ILE A 63 -5.88 -22.43 -25.61
N ALA A 64 -6.92 -22.79 -24.86
CA ALA A 64 -6.83 -23.47 -23.57
C ALA A 64 -6.26 -24.90 -23.65
N ARG A 65 -6.29 -25.52 -24.83
CA ARG A 65 -5.58 -26.80 -25.09
C ARG A 65 -4.06 -26.63 -25.05
N LYS A 66 -3.54 -25.44 -25.35
CA LYS A 66 -2.11 -25.16 -25.41
C LYS A 66 -1.59 -24.42 -24.19
N TYR A 67 -2.37 -23.48 -23.66
CA TYR A 67 -1.95 -22.61 -22.56
C TYR A 67 -2.99 -22.57 -21.45
N ILE A 68 -2.55 -22.36 -20.21
CA ILE A 68 -3.46 -21.89 -19.17
C ILE A 68 -3.95 -20.49 -19.59
N THR A 69 -5.26 -20.29 -19.69
CA THR A 69 -5.80 -19.06 -20.29
C THR A 69 -6.77 -18.34 -19.35
N ILE A 70 -6.48 -17.08 -19.03
CA ILE A 70 -7.40 -16.21 -18.28
C ILE A 70 -7.82 -15.08 -19.21
N PHE A 71 -9.11 -15.02 -19.54
CA PHE A 71 -9.67 -13.91 -20.31
C PHE A 71 -10.21 -12.82 -19.38
N ILE A 72 -9.85 -11.57 -19.66
CA ILE A 72 -10.38 -10.39 -18.98
C ILE A 72 -10.98 -9.48 -20.04
N GLN A 73 -12.27 -9.21 -19.91
CA GLN A 73 -12.98 -8.35 -20.85
C GLN A 73 -12.70 -6.87 -20.56
N SER A 74 -12.43 -6.10 -21.61
CA SER A 74 -12.20 -4.65 -21.51
C SER A 74 -13.49 -3.83 -21.60
N GLU A 75 -13.58 -2.79 -20.78
CA GLU A 75 -14.52 -1.68 -20.80
C GLU A 75 -13.74 -0.37 -20.99
N PRO A 76 -13.41 0.01 -22.25
CA PRO A 76 -12.47 1.11 -22.53
C PRO A 76 -12.85 2.47 -21.95
N ASP A 77 -14.16 2.70 -21.73
CA ASP A 77 -14.68 3.91 -21.07
C ASP A 77 -14.03 4.16 -19.70
N LEU A 78 -13.55 3.14 -19.00
CA LEU A 78 -12.89 3.29 -17.69
C LEU A 78 -11.46 3.84 -17.78
N PHE A 79 -10.86 3.91 -18.97
CA PHE A 79 -9.57 4.56 -19.18
C PHE A 79 -9.71 6.01 -19.69
N ASP A 80 -10.92 6.43 -20.05
CA ASP A 80 -11.20 7.76 -20.58
C ASP A 80 -11.85 8.64 -19.49
N GLU A 81 -11.09 9.64 -19.03
CA GLU A 81 -11.51 10.61 -18.00
C GLU A 81 -12.81 11.36 -18.38
N THR A 82 -13.18 11.39 -19.66
CA THR A 82 -14.39 12.07 -20.15
C THR A 82 -15.60 11.15 -20.31
N ALA A 83 -15.42 9.82 -20.25
CA ALA A 83 -16.48 8.86 -20.54
C ALA A 83 -17.42 8.60 -19.35
N TYR A 84 -17.03 9.01 -18.14
CA TYR A 84 -17.83 8.87 -16.93
C TYR A 84 -18.29 10.23 -16.38
N THR A 85 -19.47 10.21 -15.76
CA THR A 85 -19.94 11.28 -14.87
C THR A 85 -20.15 10.66 -13.49
N ALA A 86 -20.23 11.47 -12.43
CA ALA A 86 -20.50 10.96 -11.08
C ALA A 86 -21.80 10.10 -11.04
N ALA A 87 -22.83 10.50 -11.79
CA ALA A 87 -24.08 9.75 -11.91
C ALA A 87 -23.90 8.40 -12.64
N LYS A 88 -23.20 8.39 -13.78
CA LYS A 88 -22.90 7.15 -14.53
C LYS A 88 -22.01 6.20 -13.73
N LEU A 89 -21.04 6.75 -12.98
CA LEU A 89 -20.18 5.97 -12.10
C LEU A 89 -21.02 5.26 -11.05
N LYS A 90 -21.88 5.99 -10.35
CA LYS A 90 -22.78 5.45 -9.32
C LYS A 90 -23.73 4.38 -9.86
N SER A 91 -24.31 4.56 -11.06
CA SER A 91 -25.20 3.55 -11.65
C SER A 91 -24.49 2.26 -12.09
N ASN A 92 -23.18 2.34 -12.32
CA ASN A 92 -22.35 1.22 -12.77
C ASN A 92 -21.58 0.55 -11.63
N LEU A 93 -21.81 0.95 -10.37
CA LEU A 93 -21.25 0.25 -9.23
C LEU A 93 -21.96 -1.09 -9.03
N ARG A 94 -21.16 -2.13 -8.82
CA ARG A 94 -21.59 -3.48 -8.49
C ARG A 94 -20.84 -3.94 -7.25
N LYS A 95 -21.56 -4.55 -6.31
CA LYS A 95 -20.95 -5.11 -5.10
C LYS A 95 -20.65 -6.59 -5.33
N VAL A 96 -19.38 -6.95 -5.18
CA VAL A 96 -18.90 -8.33 -5.28
C VAL A 96 -18.29 -8.77 -3.96
N ASN A 97 -18.46 -10.04 -3.59
CA ASN A 97 -17.86 -10.61 -2.38
C ASN A 97 -16.56 -11.32 -2.77
N LEU A 98 -15.42 -10.70 -2.47
CA LEU A 98 -14.08 -11.28 -2.64
C LEU A 98 -13.52 -11.65 -1.25
N LEU A 99 -12.28 -11.29 -0.94
CA LEU A 99 -11.78 -11.34 0.45
C LEU A 99 -12.68 -10.53 1.40
N SER A 100 -13.16 -9.38 0.95
CA SER A 100 -14.19 -8.61 1.63
C SER A 100 -15.13 -8.00 0.59
N PRO A 101 -16.32 -7.51 1.01
CA PRO A 101 -17.24 -6.87 0.08
C PRO A 101 -16.57 -5.69 -0.64
N THR A 102 -16.57 -5.73 -1.96
CA THR A 102 -15.80 -4.83 -2.83
C THR A 102 -16.72 -4.19 -3.85
N LEU A 103 -16.61 -2.87 -4.02
CA LEU A 103 -17.29 -2.16 -5.11
C LEU A 103 -16.41 -2.15 -6.36
N VAL A 104 -16.93 -2.72 -7.43
CA VAL A 104 -16.35 -2.69 -8.78
C VAL A 104 -17.24 -1.88 -9.71
N ILE A 105 -16.64 -1.29 -10.73
CA ILE A 105 -17.31 -0.54 -11.78
C ILE A 105 -17.50 -1.47 -12.97
N SER A 106 -18.74 -1.67 -13.39
CA SER A 106 -19.06 -2.35 -14.64
C SER A 106 -20.37 -1.84 -15.21
N ALA A 107 -20.35 -1.48 -16.49
CA ALA A 107 -21.57 -1.14 -17.21
C ALA A 107 -22.47 -2.38 -17.44
N ARG A 108 -21.87 -3.57 -17.44
CA ARG A 108 -22.56 -4.83 -17.70
C ARG A 108 -23.06 -5.46 -16.40
N SER A 109 -24.15 -6.20 -16.49
CA SER A 109 -24.61 -7.06 -15.40
C SER A 109 -23.87 -8.39 -15.46
N PHE A 110 -23.50 -8.93 -14.31
CA PHE A 110 -22.91 -10.26 -14.18
C PHE A 110 -23.35 -10.87 -12.84
N ASP A 111 -23.49 -12.19 -12.79
CA ASP A 111 -23.92 -12.91 -11.59
C ASP A 111 -22.73 -13.31 -10.70
N TYR A 112 -21.59 -13.62 -11.32
CA TYR A 112 -20.37 -14.08 -10.66
C TYR A 112 -19.18 -13.23 -11.10
N PRO A 113 -18.21 -12.93 -10.21
CA PRO A 113 -17.03 -12.11 -10.55
C PRO A 113 -16.06 -12.81 -11.51
N ALA A 114 -16.05 -14.14 -11.50
CA ALA A 114 -15.28 -14.97 -12.42
C ALA A 114 -16.06 -16.24 -12.77
N VAL A 115 -15.74 -16.81 -13.93
CA VAL A 115 -16.28 -18.08 -14.42
C VAL A 115 -15.11 -18.99 -14.75
N ASN A 116 -15.13 -20.20 -14.20
CA ASN A 116 -14.11 -21.21 -14.47
C ASN A 116 -14.66 -22.20 -15.50
N TYR A 117 -13.87 -22.49 -16.53
CA TYR A 117 -14.20 -23.48 -17.57
C TYR A 117 -13.38 -24.75 -17.36
N THR A 118 -13.30 -25.25 -16.13
CA THR A 118 -12.52 -26.47 -15.79
C THR A 118 -13.23 -27.76 -16.19
N GLU A 119 -14.55 -27.69 -16.43
CA GLU A 119 -15.31 -28.77 -17.05
C GLU A 119 -14.81 -28.95 -18.50
N ASP A 120 -14.67 -30.20 -18.95
CA ASP A 120 -14.10 -30.62 -20.25
C ASP A 120 -12.57 -30.59 -20.40
N GLY A 121 -11.81 -30.51 -19.30
CA GLY A 121 -10.33 -30.62 -19.33
C GLY A 121 -9.62 -29.36 -19.85
N LEU A 122 -10.34 -28.25 -19.93
CA LEU A 122 -9.84 -26.95 -20.35
C LEU A 122 -9.26 -26.21 -19.16
N LYS A 123 -8.09 -25.60 -19.34
CA LYS A 123 -7.39 -24.82 -18.30
C LYS A 123 -7.68 -23.34 -18.49
N ALA A 124 -8.98 -22.98 -18.51
CA ALA A 124 -9.40 -21.62 -18.83
C ALA A 124 -10.40 -21.02 -17.85
N GLY A 125 -10.33 -19.70 -17.71
CA GLY A 125 -11.24 -18.91 -16.90
C GLY A 125 -11.49 -17.53 -17.48
N ARG A 126 -12.55 -16.89 -17.02
CA ARG A 126 -12.89 -15.51 -17.39
C ARG A 126 -13.22 -14.68 -16.16
N ILE A 127 -12.72 -13.45 -16.12
CA ILE A 127 -13.19 -12.41 -15.20
C ILE A 127 -14.29 -11.61 -15.90
N THR A 128 -15.45 -11.48 -15.25
CA THR A 128 -16.70 -11.04 -15.91
C THR A 128 -16.87 -9.53 -16.01
N PHE A 129 -15.95 -8.77 -15.43
CA PHE A 129 -15.86 -7.32 -15.51
C PHE A 129 -14.42 -6.92 -15.79
N ASP A 130 -14.22 -5.65 -16.16
CA ASP A 130 -12.89 -5.14 -16.46
C ASP A 130 -12.05 -4.92 -15.20
N LEU A 131 -11.39 -5.97 -14.74
CA LEU A 131 -10.52 -5.93 -13.57
C LEU A 131 -9.36 -4.94 -13.75
N VAL A 132 -8.78 -4.87 -14.95
CA VAL A 132 -7.59 -4.05 -15.23
C VAL A 132 -7.96 -2.58 -15.19
N ALA A 133 -9.06 -2.20 -15.84
CA ALA A 133 -9.51 -0.81 -15.80
C ALA A 133 -10.04 -0.40 -14.42
N ASN A 134 -10.63 -1.32 -13.65
CA ASN A 134 -10.98 -1.04 -12.24
C ASN A 134 -9.75 -0.74 -11.38
N ILE A 135 -8.66 -1.48 -11.57
CA ILE A 135 -7.37 -1.22 -10.91
C ILE A 135 -6.83 0.15 -11.37
N PHE A 136 -6.78 0.40 -12.68
CA PHE A 136 -6.30 1.67 -13.24
C PHE A 136 -7.09 2.87 -12.73
N PHE A 137 -8.43 2.79 -12.75
CA PHE A 137 -9.32 3.86 -12.31
C PHE A 137 -8.98 4.34 -10.90
N ARG A 138 -8.65 3.40 -10.01
CA ARG A 138 -8.22 3.68 -8.64
C ARG A 138 -6.78 4.21 -8.60
N LEU A 139 -5.82 3.55 -9.28
CA LEU A 139 -4.39 3.96 -9.34
C LEU A 139 -4.19 5.37 -9.86
N ALA A 140 -5.01 5.77 -10.84
CA ALA A 140 -5.01 7.10 -11.43
C ALA A 140 -5.92 8.10 -10.70
N MET A 141 -6.55 7.70 -9.59
CA MET A 141 -7.46 8.55 -8.80
C MET A 141 -8.52 9.23 -9.68
N GLN A 142 -9.04 8.51 -10.67
CA GLN A 142 -9.91 9.09 -11.70
C GLN A 142 -11.18 9.71 -11.13
N GLU A 143 -11.70 9.20 -10.01
CA GLU A 143 -12.83 9.80 -9.33
C GLU A 143 -12.58 11.28 -8.98
N GLU A 144 -11.38 11.61 -8.55
CA GLU A 144 -11.02 12.99 -8.22
C GLU A 144 -10.94 13.87 -9.47
N ALA A 145 -10.33 13.35 -10.55
CA ALA A 145 -10.31 14.03 -11.85
C ALA A 145 -11.73 14.34 -12.35
N LEU A 146 -12.65 13.37 -12.24
CA LEU A 146 -14.05 13.50 -12.62
C LEU A 146 -14.78 14.61 -11.84
N ASN A 147 -14.52 14.73 -10.54
CA ASN A 147 -15.19 15.71 -9.69
C ASN A 147 -14.52 17.09 -9.70
N SER A 148 -13.26 17.19 -10.14
CA SER A 148 -12.52 18.44 -10.17
C SER A 148 -13.13 19.50 -11.11
N ALA A 149 -13.86 19.08 -12.15
CA ALA A 149 -14.36 19.93 -13.22
C ALA A 149 -13.30 20.90 -13.81
N GLY A 150 -12.03 20.47 -13.83
CA GLY A 150 -10.89 21.26 -14.31
C GLY A 150 -10.26 22.19 -13.26
N ASN A 151 -10.71 22.17 -11.99
CA ASN A 151 -10.06 22.88 -10.90
C ASN A 151 -8.88 22.07 -10.36
N GLU A 152 -7.66 22.47 -10.71
CA GLU A 152 -6.42 21.81 -10.29
C GLU A 152 -6.17 21.85 -8.77
N ASN A 153 -6.83 22.75 -8.04
CA ASN A 153 -6.72 22.82 -6.58
C ASN A 153 -7.82 22.02 -5.85
N TYR A 154 -8.74 21.38 -6.60
CA TYR A 154 -9.82 20.59 -6.02
C TYR A 154 -9.25 19.39 -5.26
N VAL A 155 -9.76 19.15 -4.05
CA VAL A 155 -9.47 17.97 -3.24
C VAL A 155 -10.80 17.26 -3.02
N LEU A 156 -10.88 15.99 -3.40
CA LEU A 156 -12.10 15.20 -3.23
C LEU A 156 -12.30 14.84 -1.76
N ALA A 157 -13.33 15.42 -1.14
CA ALA A 157 -13.75 15.05 0.20
C ALA A 157 -14.37 13.65 0.22
N ASP A 158 -14.12 12.88 1.29
CA ASP A 158 -14.65 11.51 1.41
C ASP A 158 -16.17 11.44 1.30
N SER A 159 -16.89 12.39 1.89
CA SER A 159 -18.35 12.49 1.82
C SER A 159 -18.89 12.67 0.39
N GLN A 160 -18.06 13.13 -0.55
CA GLN A 160 -18.39 13.29 -1.97
C GLN A 160 -18.05 12.06 -2.81
N SER A 161 -17.20 11.16 -2.31
CA SER A 161 -16.84 9.93 -3.03
C SER A 161 -18.02 8.96 -3.12
N VAL A 162 -18.22 8.37 -4.29
CA VAL A 162 -19.17 7.28 -4.50
C VAL A 162 -18.74 5.99 -3.79
N PHE A 163 -17.47 5.88 -3.39
CA PHE A 163 -16.90 4.74 -2.69
C PHE A 163 -16.88 4.88 -1.17
N ARG A 164 -17.42 5.98 -0.61
CA ARG A 164 -17.37 6.29 0.82
C ARG A 164 -17.82 5.13 1.73
N ASP A 165 -18.89 4.43 1.33
CA ASP A 165 -19.48 3.35 2.13
C ASP A 165 -18.64 2.04 2.07
N ASN A 166 -17.54 2.03 1.32
CA ASN A 166 -16.65 0.88 1.14
C ASN A 166 -15.17 1.20 1.42
N MET A 167 -14.85 2.33 2.04
CA MET A 167 -13.47 2.73 2.34
C MET A 167 -12.74 1.78 3.30
N GLU A 168 -13.47 1.06 4.17
CA GLU A 168 -12.87 0.03 5.02
C GLU A 168 -12.42 -1.24 4.26
N SER A 169 -12.75 -1.35 2.97
CA SER A 169 -12.39 -2.49 2.12
C SER A 169 -11.20 -2.14 1.23
N PRO A 170 -10.12 -2.95 1.23
CA PRO A 170 -8.97 -2.74 0.36
C PRO A 170 -9.33 -3.21 -1.05
N ALA A 171 -10.13 -2.43 -1.76
CA ALA A 171 -10.76 -2.83 -3.02
C ALA A 171 -9.74 -3.25 -4.09
N VAL A 172 -8.60 -2.57 -4.20
CA VAL A 172 -7.55 -2.92 -5.16
C VAL A 172 -6.92 -4.25 -4.76
N ASP A 173 -6.54 -4.41 -3.50
CA ASP A 173 -5.93 -5.64 -2.98
C ASP A 173 -6.87 -6.85 -3.15
N ASN A 174 -8.19 -6.64 -3.00
CA ASN A 174 -9.20 -7.67 -3.26
C ASN A 174 -9.27 -8.07 -4.74
N LEU A 175 -9.12 -7.13 -5.67
CA LEU A 175 -9.02 -7.41 -7.10
C LEU A 175 -7.73 -8.18 -7.42
N LEU A 176 -6.61 -7.80 -6.81
CA LEU A 176 -5.35 -8.56 -6.93
C LEU A 176 -5.52 -9.99 -6.43
N TRP A 177 -6.23 -10.18 -5.31
CA TRP A 177 -6.53 -11.52 -4.80
C TRP A 177 -7.38 -12.36 -5.76
N LEU A 178 -8.35 -11.76 -6.46
CA LEU A 178 -9.16 -12.48 -7.45
C LEU A 178 -8.27 -13.02 -8.59
N LEU A 179 -7.40 -12.16 -9.13
CA LEU A 179 -6.46 -12.54 -10.18
C LEU A 179 -5.49 -13.63 -9.68
N ASP A 180 -4.91 -13.45 -8.50
CA ASP A 180 -3.99 -14.41 -7.87
C ASP A 180 -4.64 -15.77 -7.65
N SER A 181 -5.89 -15.78 -7.18
CA SER A 181 -6.64 -17.01 -6.93
C SER A 181 -6.87 -17.80 -8.21
N MET A 182 -7.22 -17.12 -9.32
CA MET A 182 -7.37 -17.77 -10.62
C MET A 182 -6.03 -18.32 -11.12
N ILE A 183 -4.95 -17.54 -11.06
CA ILE A 183 -3.60 -18.01 -11.47
C ILE A 183 -3.22 -19.26 -10.66
N VAL A 184 -3.34 -19.21 -9.33
CA VAL A 184 -2.99 -20.32 -8.45
C VAL A 184 -3.83 -21.57 -8.73
N GLU A 185 -5.14 -21.41 -8.90
CA GLU A 185 -6.07 -22.52 -9.19
C GLU A 185 -5.69 -23.22 -10.50
N TYR A 186 -5.45 -22.47 -11.57
CA TYR A 186 -5.12 -23.06 -12.86
C TYR A 186 -3.70 -23.63 -12.93
N VAL A 187 -2.72 -22.98 -12.30
CA VAL A 187 -1.36 -23.53 -12.21
C VAL A 187 -1.39 -24.88 -11.50
N ARG A 188 -2.07 -24.98 -10.36
CA ARG A 188 -2.21 -26.24 -9.61
C ARG A 188 -2.94 -27.32 -10.40
N SER A 189 -4.07 -27.00 -11.05
CA SER A 189 -4.83 -27.99 -11.83
C SER A 189 -4.11 -28.43 -13.10
N SER A 190 -3.19 -27.62 -13.62
CA SER A 190 -2.49 -27.92 -14.86
C SER A 190 -1.33 -28.91 -14.72
N GLY A 191 -0.86 -29.18 -13.51
CA GLY A 191 0.39 -29.92 -13.26
C GLY A 191 1.66 -29.14 -13.63
N THR A 192 1.56 -27.83 -13.85
CA THR A 192 2.72 -26.93 -14.02
C THR A 192 3.05 -26.21 -12.71
N TYR A 193 4.07 -25.36 -12.76
CA TYR A 193 4.39 -24.48 -11.66
C TYR A 193 4.73 -23.07 -12.15
N THR A 194 4.65 -22.11 -11.23
CA THR A 194 5.18 -20.75 -11.40
C THR A 194 5.74 -20.28 -10.07
N SER A 195 6.68 -19.36 -10.09
CA SER A 195 7.22 -18.72 -8.90
C SER A 195 6.46 -17.43 -8.58
N LYS A 196 6.46 -17.08 -7.29
CA LYS A 196 5.86 -15.87 -6.74
C LYS A 196 6.75 -15.31 -5.65
N LYS A 197 7.19 -14.07 -5.83
CA LYS A 197 7.94 -13.31 -4.81
C LYS A 197 6.97 -12.94 -3.68
N LEU A 198 7.22 -13.36 -2.45
CA LEU A 198 6.32 -12.96 -1.35
C LEU A 198 6.38 -11.45 -1.11
N LYS A 199 5.29 -10.89 -0.57
CA LYS A 199 5.13 -9.43 -0.44
C LYS A 199 6.15 -8.82 0.54
N TRP A 200 6.49 -9.55 1.59
CA TRP A 200 7.34 -9.09 2.69
C TRP A 200 8.59 -9.97 2.83
N PRO A 201 9.69 -9.44 3.41
CA PRO A 201 11.01 -10.06 3.34
C PRO A 201 11.09 -11.52 3.76
N LYS A 202 10.44 -11.88 4.87
CA LYS A 202 10.42 -13.24 5.43
C LYS A 202 9.10 -13.97 5.21
N GLY A 203 8.24 -13.42 4.35
CA GLY A 203 6.91 -13.98 4.11
C GLY A 203 5.90 -13.66 5.21
N GLU A 204 6.10 -12.57 5.95
CA GLU A 204 5.16 -12.06 6.95
C GLU A 204 3.75 -11.87 6.35
N LYS A 205 2.73 -11.73 7.20
CA LYS A 205 1.36 -11.56 6.70
C LYS A 205 1.07 -10.14 6.26
N ALA A 206 1.59 -9.15 6.97
CA ALA A 206 1.38 -7.72 6.71
C ALA A 206 2.64 -6.94 7.10
N ALA A 207 2.72 -5.68 6.65
CA ALA A 207 3.68 -4.72 7.17
C ALA A 207 2.99 -3.68 8.04
N VAL A 208 3.70 -3.09 8.99
CA VAL A 208 3.18 -2.03 9.87
C VAL A 208 4.20 -0.90 9.91
N CYS A 209 3.73 0.33 9.74
CA CYS A 209 4.55 1.51 9.98
C CYS A 209 3.86 2.45 10.97
N LEU A 210 4.58 2.78 12.04
CA LEU A 210 4.18 3.76 13.05
C LEU A 210 4.76 5.11 12.65
N THR A 211 3.91 6.14 12.60
CA THR A 211 4.34 7.46 12.16
C THR A 211 3.67 8.56 12.97
N HIS A 212 4.35 9.70 13.05
CA HIS A 212 3.89 10.88 13.76
C HIS A 212 3.99 12.12 12.89
N SER A 213 2.87 12.83 12.76
CA SER A 213 2.84 14.17 12.18
C SER A 213 3.11 15.20 13.27
N VAL A 214 4.15 16.01 13.09
CA VAL A 214 4.50 17.12 13.99
C VAL A 214 3.95 18.41 13.40
N ASP A 215 2.67 18.69 13.64
CA ASP A 215 1.99 19.89 13.15
C ASP A 215 2.02 21.02 14.18
N THR A 216 1.52 20.76 15.38
CA THR A 216 1.50 21.71 16.49
C THR A 216 2.29 21.17 17.68
N LEU A 217 3.24 21.96 18.16
CA LEU A 217 4.02 21.69 19.37
C LEU A 217 3.53 22.47 20.58
N GLN A 218 2.65 23.46 20.41
CA GLN A 218 2.07 24.23 21.49
C GLN A 218 0.56 23.99 21.60
N LYS A 219 0.09 23.48 22.74
CA LYS A 219 -1.35 23.34 23.01
C LYS A 219 -1.97 24.70 23.33
N TRP A 220 -1.22 25.58 23.98
CA TRP A 220 -1.72 26.90 24.39
C TRP A 220 -0.72 28.03 24.14
N SER A 221 -1.22 29.13 23.57
CA SER A 221 -0.62 30.45 23.64
C SER A 221 -1.45 31.31 24.61
N LEU A 222 -0.87 32.37 25.19
CA LEU A 222 -1.60 33.29 26.08
C LEU A 222 -2.89 33.84 25.44
N SER A 223 -2.92 33.99 24.11
CA SER A 223 -4.10 34.33 23.32
C SER A 223 -5.11 33.19 23.20
N SER A 224 -4.68 31.93 23.05
CA SER A 224 -5.61 30.79 22.96
C SER A 224 -6.18 30.37 24.31
N LEU A 225 -5.50 30.64 25.42
CA LEU A 225 -6.07 30.52 26.78
C LEU A 225 -7.25 31.49 27.00
N LEU A 226 -7.17 32.71 26.47
CA LEU A 226 -8.25 33.70 26.55
C LEU A 226 -9.43 33.36 25.63
N LEU A 227 -9.15 32.84 24.42
CA LEU A 227 -10.19 32.38 23.48
C LEU A 227 -10.85 31.07 23.91
N GLY A 228 -10.10 30.17 24.57
CA GLY A 228 -10.58 28.88 25.07
C GLY A 228 -11.58 28.95 26.23
N ILE A 229 -11.85 30.14 26.78
CA ILE A 229 -12.89 30.37 27.78
C ILE A 229 -14.28 30.03 27.20
N ALA A 230 -14.52 30.31 25.92
CA ALA A 230 -15.78 29.97 25.26
C ALA A 230 -15.96 28.45 25.12
N ASP A 231 -14.89 27.72 24.80
CA ASP A 231 -14.88 26.25 24.72
C ASP A 231 -15.02 25.59 26.10
N ASP A 232 -14.38 26.13 27.13
CA ASP A 232 -14.54 25.67 28.52
C ASP A 232 -15.98 25.87 29.01
N VAL A 233 -16.58 27.01 28.66
CA VAL A 233 -18.00 27.31 28.94
C VAL A 233 -18.91 26.35 28.17
N ALA A 234 -18.62 26.05 26.90
CA ALA A 234 -19.37 25.06 26.13
C ALA A 234 -19.22 23.63 26.70
N LEU A 235 -18.02 23.23 27.13
CA LEU A 235 -17.77 21.95 27.81
C LEU A 235 -18.50 21.84 29.16
N PHE A 236 -18.57 22.95 29.90
CA PHE A 236 -19.34 23.07 31.14
C PHE A 236 -20.84 22.92 30.90
N PHE A 237 -21.41 23.62 29.92
CA PHE A 237 -22.84 23.54 29.59
C PHE A 237 -23.25 22.23 28.88
N THR A 238 -22.31 21.51 28.27
CA THR A 238 -22.54 20.16 27.73
C THR A 238 -22.39 19.04 28.76
N PHE A 239 -22.18 19.38 30.05
CA PHE A 239 -22.01 18.45 31.18
C PHE A 239 -20.87 17.43 31.00
N ARG A 240 -19.82 17.79 30.26
CA ARG A 240 -18.67 16.91 29.97
C ARG A 240 -17.55 17.07 30.99
N TRP A 241 -17.87 16.82 32.26
CA TRP A 241 -17.01 17.07 33.42
C TRP A 241 -15.63 16.39 33.37
N GLY A 242 -15.53 15.18 32.80
CA GLY A 242 -14.25 14.47 32.68
C GLY A 242 -13.24 15.18 31.78
N ARG A 243 -13.69 15.66 30.62
CA ARG A 243 -12.85 16.40 29.66
C ARG A 243 -12.60 17.83 30.13
N LEU A 244 -13.59 18.49 30.74
CA LEU A 244 -13.41 19.80 31.38
C LEU A 244 -12.33 19.73 32.47
N TRP A 245 -12.34 18.69 33.31
CA TRP A 245 -11.33 18.51 34.35
C TRP A 245 -9.96 18.17 33.78
N HIS A 246 -9.90 17.42 32.67
CA HIS A 246 -8.66 17.13 31.94
C HIS A 246 -8.05 18.42 31.34
N GLU A 247 -8.86 19.22 30.64
CA GLU A 247 -8.46 20.51 30.07
C GLU A 247 -8.03 21.50 31.17
N MET A 248 -8.82 21.62 32.24
CA MET A 248 -8.48 22.45 33.40
C MET A 248 -7.18 22.01 34.08
N LYS A 249 -6.99 20.71 34.30
CA LYS A 249 -5.75 20.17 34.87
C LYS A 249 -4.54 20.42 33.98
N GLY A 250 -4.71 20.25 32.67
CA GLY A 250 -3.67 20.56 31.71
C GLY A 250 -3.31 22.05 31.76
N LYS A 251 -4.30 22.96 31.74
CA LYS A 251 -4.10 24.41 31.84
C LYS A 251 -3.38 24.79 33.13
N LEU A 252 -3.78 24.16 34.24
CA LEU A 252 -3.14 24.33 35.54
C LEU A 252 -1.69 23.84 35.50
N LYS A 253 -1.43 22.65 34.93
CA LYS A 253 -0.09 22.08 34.78
C LYS A 253 0.81 23.00 33.95
N TYR A 254 0.34 23.50 32.80
CA TYR A 254 1.05 24.46 31.98
C TYR A 254 1.39 25.75 32.76
N LEU A 255 0.41 26.34 33.45
CA LEU A 255 0.58 27.56 34.25
C LEU A 255 1.58 27.40 35.41
N PHE A 256 1.72 26.19 35.99
CA PHE A 256 2.59 25.95 37.14
C PHE A 256 3.94 25.30 36.79
N THR A 257 4.06 24.58 35.68
CA THR A 257 5.27 23.82 35.33
C THR A 257 5.89 24.20 34.00
N ASN A 258 5.27 25.10 33.22
CA ASN A 258 5.70 25.47 31.86
C ASN A 258 5.91 24.25 30.94
N TYR A 259 5.23 23.13 31.26
CA TYR A 259 5.32 21.88 30.50
C TYR A 259 4.38 22.00 29.32
N GLU A 260 4.95 22.02 28.12
CA GLU A 260 4.19 22.08 26.89
C GLU A 260 3.57 20.71 26.60
N LEU A 261 2.25 20.62 26.59
CA LEU A 261 1.56 19.32 26.57
C LEU A 261 1.66 18.58 25.23
N TYR A 262 1.99 19.29 24.16
CA TYR A 262 2.29 18.69 22.87
C TYR A 262 3.79 18.38 22.71
N TRP A 263 4.65 18.67 23.69
CA TRP A 263 6.04 18.19 23.69
C TRP A 263 6.12 16.79 24.31
N ASN A 264 5.63 15.77 23.59
CA ASN A 264 5.48 14.40 24.10
C ASN A 264 6.30 13.33 23.34
N PHE A 265 7.44 13.75 22.77
CA PHE A 265 8.34 12.88 22.04
C PHE A 265 8.85 11.70 22.89
N GLU A 266 9.14 11.93 24.17
CA GLU A 266 9.68 10.90 25.07
C GLU A 266 8.63 9.86 25.48
N GLU A 267 7.37 10.27 25.60
CA GLU A 267 6.25 9.39 25.93
C GLU A 267 6.05 8.33 24.83
N TYR A 268 6.07 8.72 23.56
CA TYR A 268 6.04 7.77 22.45
C TYR A 268 7.30 6.90 22.41
N ARG A 269 8.49 7.51 22.47
CA ARG A 269 9.78 6.79 22.39
C ARG A 269 10.02 5.80 23.52
N SER A 270 9.57 6.10 24.74
CA SER A 270 9.71 5.17 25.88
C SER A 270 8.92 3.88 25.64
N LEU A 271 7.65 3.98 25.24
CA LEU A 271 6.82 2.82 24.91
C LEU A 271 7.36 2.03 23.71
N GLU A 272 7.85 2.73 22.67
CA GLU A 272 8.42 2.08 21.49
C GLU A 272 9.72 1.32 21.81
N ARG A 273 10.59 1.88 22.67
CA ARG A 273 11.80 1.20 23.15
C ARG A 273 11.46 -0.06 23.94
N GLU A 274 10.46 -0.01 24.81
CA GLU A 274 9.97 -1.19 25.53
C GLU A 274 9.46 -2.27 24.57
N ALA A 275 8.74 -1.88 23.52
CA ALA A 275 8.24 -2.77 22.48
C ALA A 275 9.30 -3.14 21.41
N LYS A 276 10.51 -2.56 21.45
CA LYS A 276 11.59 -2.72 20.46
C LYS A 276 11.18 -2.37 19.03
N VAL A 277 10.31 -1.37 18.89
CA VAL A 277 9.89 -0.81 17.59
C VAL A 277 10.41 0.62 17.46
N LYS A 278 10.25 1.21 16.27
CA LYS A 278 10.58 2.60 16.01
C LYS A 278 9.54 3.21 15.09
N SER A 279 9.16 4.46 15.37
CA SER A 279 8.30 5.27 14.51
C SER A 279 9.09 6.19 13.57
N SER A 280 8.36 6.79 12.64
CA SER A 280 8.85 7.78 11.68
C SER A 280 8.17 9.12 11.90
N TRP A 281 8.93 10.21 11.90
CA TRP A 281 8.47 11.53 12.31
C TRP A 281 8.49 12.50 11.13
N PHE A 282 7.39 13.22 10.91
CA PHE A 282 7.28 14.19 9.81
C PHE A 282 7.23 15.61 10.37
N PHE A 283 8.26 16.39 10.04
CA PHE A 283 8.41 17.78 10.47
C PHE A 283 8.25 18.74 9.31
N ALA A 284 7.63 19.89 9.57
CA ALA A 284 7.63 21.02 8.66
C ALA A 284 8.94 21.80 8.82
N SER A 285 9.42 22.40 7.73
CA SER A 285 10.66 23.17 7.74
C SER A 285 10.45 24.67 7.98
N GLU A 286 9.21 25.15 7.89
CA GLU A 286 8.85 26.56 8.04
C GLU A 286 7.57 26.66 8.86
N ALA A 287 7.52 27.64 9.77
CA ALA A 287 6.29 28.02 10.47
C ALA A 287 5.26 28.58 9.48
N CYS A 288 3.98 28.25 9.68
CA CYS A 288 2.87 28.84 8.94
C CYS A 288 1.60 28.82 9.80
N GLU A 289 0.43 29.16 9.24
CA GLU A 289 -0.83 29.17 10.01
C GLU A 289 -1.15 27.82 10.68
N ASP A 290 -0.75 26.72 10.05
CA ASP A 290 -0.98 25.36 10.56
C ASP A 290 0.25 24.76 11.29
N ILE A 291 1.39 25.46 11.35
CA ILE A 291 2.64 25.00 11.97
C ILE A 291 3.16 26.07 12.93
N ASP A 292 3.17 25.76 14.22
CA ASP A 292 3.44 26.72 15.31
C ASP A 292 4.91 26.78 15.77
N TYR A 293 5.81 26.04 15.12
CA TYR A 293 7.22 25.96 15.48
C TYR A 293 8.16 26.34 14.33
N SER A 294 9.40 26.66 14.68
CA SER A 294 10.51 26.84 13.73
C SER A 294 11.61 25.82 14.01
N LEU A 295 12.26 25.34 12.95
CA LEU A 295 13.45 24.48 13.09
C LEU A 295 14.68 25.23 13.64
N ASP A 296 14.61 26.55 13.82
CA ASP A 296 15.66 27.32 14.51
C ASP A 296 15.62 27.18 16.03
N ASP A 297 14.57 26.57 16.58
CA ASP A 297 14.44 26.31 18.02
C ASP A 297 15.47 25.26 18.47
N ALA A 298 16.32 25.63 19.44
CA ALA A 298 17.39 24.79 19.94
C ALA A 298 16.87 23.50 20.60
N ASP A 299 15.74 23.57 21.30
CA ASP A 299 15.17 22.42 21.99
C ASP A 299 14.61 21.43 20.95
N LEU A 300 14.02 21.94 19.86
CA LEU A 300 13.47 21.11 18.79
C LEU A 300 14.60 20.45 17.98
N LEU A 301 15.67 21.20 17.73
CA LEU A 301 16.87 20.66 17.09
C LEU A 301 17.50 19.54 17.91
N GLU A 302 17.53 19.66 19.24
CA GLU A 302 18.00 18.60 20.12
C GLU A 302 17.12 17.36 20.02
N GLU A 303 15.78 17.50 19.98
CA GLU A 303 14.88 16.35 19.81
C GLU A 303 15.03 15.69 18.44
N ILE A 304 15.14 16.47 17.35
CA ILE A 304 15.41 15.93 16.01
C ILE A 304 16.72 15.15 15.99
N GLN A 305 17.78 15.66 16.62
CA GLN A 305 19.05 14.95 16.74
C GLN A 305 18.94 13.68 17.57
N ASN A 306 18.14 13.69 18.64
CA ASN A 306 17.92 12.50 19.46
C ASN A 306 17.15 11.42 18.70
N LEU A 307 16.11 11.79 17.94
CA LEU A 307 15.39 10.90 17.03
C LEU A 307 16.34 10.27 15.99
N ASP A 308 17.23 11.06 15.39
CA ASP A 308 18.18 10.55 14.40
C ASP A 308 19.24 9.63 15.03
N LYS A 309 19.76 9.95 16.23
CA LYS A 309 20.66 9.07 17.01
C LYS A 309 20.02 7.73 17.34
N GLU A 310 18.72 7.73 17.65
CA GLU A 310 17.93 6.52 17.88
C GLU A 310 17.59 5.76 16.58
N LYS A 311 17.98 6.32 15.43
CA LYS A 311 17.70 5.80 14.09
C LYS A 311 16.20 5.74 13.78
N CYS A 312 15.42 6.67 14.31
CA CYS A 312 14.06 6.92 13.83
C CYS A 312 14.12 7.57 12.43
N GLU A 313 13.16 7.26 11.58
CA GLU A 313 13.07 7.88 10.26
C GLU A 313 12.48 9.28 10.41
N ILE A 314 13.02 10.26 9.68
CA ILE A 314 12.56 11.65 9.70
C ILE A 314 12.27 12.08 8.27
N GLY A 315 11.05 12.59 8.05
CA GLY A 315 10.53 13.01 6.75
C GLY A 315 10.00 14.45 6.76
N LEU A 316 9.72 14.97 5.57
CA LEU A 316 9.15 16.31 5.39
C LEU A 316 7.62 16.27 5.52
N LEU A 317 7.07 17.06 6.42
CA LEU A 317 5.66 17.44 6.46
C LEU A 317 5.46 18.67 5.56
N ALA A 318 4.95 18.44 4.36
CA ALA A 318 4.74 19.47 3.36
C ALA A 318 3.43 20.23 3.61
N THR A 319 3.52 21.55 3.70
CA THR A 319 2.38 22.45 3.88
C THR A 319 1.90 23.01 2.53
N ALA A 320 0.61 23.35 2.44
CA ALA A 320 -0.04 23.82 1.20
C ALA A 320 -0.14 25.36 1.09
N ASP A 321 0.54 26.08 1.98
CA ASP A 321 0.55 27.55 2.04
C ASP A 321 1.23 28.19 0.81
N LYS A 322 2.29 27.55 0.27
CA LYS A 322 3.02 28.01 -0.91
C LYS A 322 3.14 26.90 -1.96
N LEU A 323 2.20 26.87 -2.91
CA LEU A 323 2.12 25.82 -3.93
C LEU A 323 3.01 26.09 -5.17
N ASN A 324 4.32 26.20 -4.97
CA ASN A 324 5.31 26.24 -6.06
C ASN A 324 6.51 25.32 -5.79
N ARG A 325 7.25 25.02 -6.86
CA ARG A 325 8.36 24.06 -6.83
C ARG A 325 9.52 24.51 -5.97
N ASP A 326 9.89 25.79 -6.06
CA ASP A 326 11.12 26.30 -5.44
C ASP A 326 10.99 26.32 -3.92
N ASP A 327 9.81 26.68 -3.40
CA ASP A 327 9.51 26.61 -1.97
C ASP A 327 9.54 25.16 -1.47
N PHE A 328 8.85 24.23 -2.13
CA PHE A 328 8.88 22.82 -1.73
C PHE A 328 10.29 22.22 -1.79
N LEU A 329 11.09 22.60 -2.79
CA LEU A 329 12.47 22.14 -2.91
C LEU A 329 13.33 22.71 -1.78
N SER A 330 13.19 24.00 -1.47
CA SER A 330 13.91 24.65 -0.38
C SER A 330 13.59 23.99 0.96
N ARG A 331 12.30 23.74 1.23
CA ARG A 331 11.82 23.04 2.43
C ARG A 331 12.43 21.65 2.58
N LYS A 332 12.44 20.87 1.49
CA LYS A 332 13.08 19.55 1.45
C LYS A 332 14.59 19.65 1.70
N GLN A 333 15.26 20.63 1.10
CA GLN A 333 16.72 20.82 1.23
C GLN A 333 17.13 21.22 2.65
N VAL A 334 16.35 22.05 3.34
CA VAL A 334 16.59 22.43 4.75
C VAL A 334 16.66 21.18 5.63
N LEU A 335 15.65 20.30 5.56
CA LEU A 335 15.64 19.06 6.34
C LEU A 335 16.74 18.08 5.92
N ILE A 336 17.00 17.93 4.62
CA ILE A 336 18.10 17.10 4.11
C ILE A 336 19.44 17.54 4.69
N HIS A 337 19.69 18.85 4.72
CA HIS A 337 20.92 19.41 5.26
C HIS A 337 21.04 19.19 6.77
N LEU A 338 19.95 19.44 7.51
CA LEU A 338 19.87 19.23 8.95
C LEU A 338 20.14 17.77 9.35
N LEU A 339 19.62 16.83 8.58
CA LEU A 339 19.71 15.39 8.86
C LEU A 339 20.95 14.72 8.25
N HIS A 340 21.74 15.46 7.46
CA HIS A 340 22.87 14.92 6.69
C HIS A 340 22.49 13.70 5.81
N LYS A 341 21.28 13.71 5.25
CA LYS A 341 20.76 12.64 4.36
C LYS A 341 20.87 13.07 2.90
N THR A 342 20.67 12.12 1.98
CA THR A 342 20.65 12.41 0.53
C THR A 342 19.23 12.60 0.02
N ASN A 343 18.26 11.93 0.64
CA ASN A 343 16.86 12.01 0.32
C ASN A 343 16.02 11.72 1.58
N ILE A 344 14.78 12.20 1.60
CA ILE A 344 13.83 12.01 2.70
C ILE A 344 12.44 11.75 2.13
N GLY A 345 11.58 11.13 2.94
CA GLY A 345 10.17 10.97 2.62
C GLY A 345 9.40 12.28 2.69
N ILE A 346 8.20 12.29 2.10
CA ILE A 346 7.28 13.43 2.14
C ILE A 346 5.87 13.00 2.56
N ARG A 347 5.21 13.83 3.37
CA ARG A 347 3.80 13.72 3.72
C ARG A 347 3.12 15.05 3.53
N GLN A 348 2.01 15.08 2.81
CA GLN A 348 1.16 16.26 2.71
C GLN A 348 0.40 16.47 4.03
N LEU A 349 0.53 17.66 4.61
CA LEU A 349 -0.19 18.05 5.82
C LEU A 349 -1.70 17.82 5.64
N ARG A 350 -2.32 17.17 6.63
CA ARG A 350 -3.75 16.81 6.64
C ARG A 350 -4.21 15.95 5.45
N TYR A 351 -3.30 15.34 4.69
CA TYR A 351 -3.61 14.44 3.56
C TYR A 351 -4.40 15.10 2.43
N LYS A 352 -4.35 16.43 2.35
CA LYS A 352 -4.99 17.21 1.28
C LYS A 352 -4.15 17.17 0.02
N THR A 353 -4.20 16.06 -0.68
CA THR A 353 -3.50 15.86 -1.96
C THR A 353 -4.46 16.09 -3.12
N ASN A 354 -3.93 16.65 -4.21
CA ASN A 354 -4.62 16.79 -5.49
C ASN A 354 -3.62 16.62 -6.64
N ALA A 355 -4.10 16.67 -7.89
CA ALA A 355 -3.26 16.50 -9.08
C ALA A 355 -2.03 17.44 -9.09
N LYS A 356 -2.21 18.71 -8.71
CA LYS A 356 -1.13 19.70 -8.67
C LYS A 356 -0.09 19.40 -7.60
N ILE A 357 -0.51 19.05 -6.39
CA ILE A 357 0.38 18.67 -5.28
C ILE A 357 1.15 17.39 -5.64
N LEU A 358 0.47 16.42 -6.24
CA LEU A 358 1.10 15.17 -6.66
C LEU A 358 2.14 15.39 -7.77
N GLU A 359 1.88 16.30 -8.70
CA GLU A 359 2.87 16.73 -9.69
C GLU A 359 4.08 17.40 -9.04
N LEU A 360 3.87 18.26 -8.04
CA LEU A 360 4.96 18.85 -7.25
C LEU A 360 5.78 17.77 -6.54
N HIS A 361 5.12 16.81 -5.86
CA HIS A 361 5.80 15.69 -5.20
C HIS A 361 6.63 14.88 -6.19
N SER A 362 6.08 14.56 -7.36
CA SER A 362 6.79 13.84 -8.42
C SER A 362 8.06 14.60 -8.87
N LYS A 363 7.97 15.91 -9.06
CA LYS A 363 9.12 16.79 -9.40
C LYS A 363 10.17 16.90 -8.31
N LEU A 364 9.81 16.67 -7.05
CA LEU A 364 10.75 16.68 -5.92
C LEU A 364 11.48 15.35 -5.77
N SER A 365 10.95 14.27 -6.33
CA SER A 365 11.50 12.91 -6.26
C SER A 365 11.86 12.52 -4.81
N PRO A 366 10.88 12.49 -3.89
CA PRO A 366 11.10 12.07 -2.50
C PRO A 366 11.56 10.61 -2.44
N ALA A 367 12.11 10.18 -1.32
CA ALA A 367 12.46 8.77 -1.13
C ALA A 367 11.21 7.88 -1.19
N TYR A 368 10.10 8.40 -0.66
CA TYR A 368 8.76 7.84 -0.71
C TYR A 368 7.75 8.95 -0.37
N GLY A 369 6.49 8.73 -0.70
CA GLY A 369 5.36 9.57 -0.28
C GLY A 369 4.48 8.83 0.72
N GLN A 370 3.85 9.58 1.62
CA GLN A 370 2.90 9.05 2.58
C GLN A 370 1.79 10.08 2.86
N SER A 371 1.15 10.53 1.80
CA SER A 371 0.26 11.69 1.69
C SER A 371 -1.21 11.33 1.41
N HIS A 372 -1.56 10.04 1.39
CA HIS A 372 -2.93 9.59 1.18
C HIS A 372 -3.47 8.81 2.38
N ALA A 373 -4.56 9.34 2.94
CA ALA A 373 -5.39 8.71 3.95
C ALA A 373 -6.84 9.19 3.76
N PRO A 374 -7.84 8.41 4.19
CA PRO A 374 -9.19 8.96 4.36
C PRO A 374 -9.21 10.15 5.34
N ASP A 375 -10.24 10.98 5.24
CA ASP A 375 -10.49 12.14 6.09
C ASP A 375 -11.46 11.84 7.23
N GLU A 376 -12.46 10.98 6.97
CA GLU A 376 -13.60 10.79 7.88
C GLU A 376 -13.58 9.42 8.58
N THR A 377 -13.17 8.36 7.90
CA THR A 377 -13.27 6.98 8.42
C THR A 377 -11.98 6.20 8.23
N PRO A 378 -11.61 5.31 9.15
CA PRO A 378 -10.43 4.46 8.96
C PRO A 378 -10.62 3.53 7.76
N GLY A 379 -9.55 3.28 7.02
CA GLY A 379 -9.61 2.43 5.84
C GLY A 379 -8.63 2.80 4.76
N PHE A 380 -8.89 2.31 3.56
CA PHE A 380 -7.99 2.30 2.42
C PHE A 380 -8.43 3.39 1.44
N LYS A 381 -7.77 4.56 1.45
CA LYS A 381 -8.05 5.64 0.49
C LYS A 381 -7.89 5.10 -0.93
N TYR A 382 -8.88 5.34 -1.78
CA TYR A 382 -9.03 4.78 -3.14
C TYR A 382 -9.01 3.24 -3.24
N GLY A 383 -8.96 2.52 -2.10
CA GLY A 383 -8.91 1.06 -2.02
C GLY A 383 -7.51 0.47 -1.95
N PHE A 384 -6.46 1.26 -1.67
CA PHE A 384 -5.07 0.79 -1.57
C PHE A 384 -4.69 0.31 -0.18
N GLY A 385 -4.25 -0.94 -0.07
CA GLY A 385 -3.51 -1.43 1.09
C GLY A 385 -2.03 -1.72 0.80
N LEU A 386 -1.60 -1.79 -0.46
CA LEU A 386 -0.20 -2.00 -0.82
C LEU A 386 0.46 -0.71 -1.33
N PRO A 387 1.80 -0.59 -1.23
CA PRO A 387 2.54 0.49 -1.88
C PRO A 387 2.31 0.53 -3.39
N TRP A 388 2.24 1.72 -3.95
CA TRP A 388 2.10 1.93 -5.40
C TRP A 388 2.93 3.13 -5.84
N MET A 389 3.23 3.23 -7.12
CA MET A 389 3.79 4.47 -7.69
C MET A 389 2.65 5.25 -8.32
N PRO A 390 2.24 6.42 -7.79
CA PRO A 390 1.12 7.19 -8.32
C PRO A 390 1.21 7.48 -9.82
N TRP A 391 0.06 7.51 -10.50
CA TRP A 391 -0.06 7.96 -11.89
C TRP A 391 -0.23 9.48 -11.95
N VAL A 392 0.78 10.16 -12.48
CA VAL A 392 0.92 11.63 -12.47
C VAL A 392 1.20 12.11 -13.88
N ALA A 393 0.47 13.12 -14.35
CA ALA A 393 0.66 13.71 -15.69
C ALA A 393 0.73 12.66 -16.82
N LYS A 394 -0.13 11.63 -16.76
CA LYS A 394 -0.21 10.52 -17.74
C LYS A 394 1.01 9.58 -17.77
N ALA A 395 1.77 9.52 -16.69
CA ALA A 395 2.87 8.59 -16.51
C ALA A 395 2.95 8.09 -15.07
N GLN A 396 3.67 6.99 -14.84
CA GLN A 396 4.02 6.55 -13.51
C GLN A 396 5.04 7.49 -12.87
N SER A 397 4.86 7.84 -11.60
CA SER A 397 5.82 8.63 -10.83
C SER A 397 7.08 7.84 -10.48
N GLY A 398 8.15 8.55 -10.13
CA GLY A 398 9.44 7.96 -9.73
C GLY A 398 9.56 7.65 -8.24
N PHE A 399 8.47 7.66 -7.47
CA PHE A 399 8.49 7.40 -6.03
C PHE A 399 7.34 6.47 -5.63
N TRP A 400 7.55 5.71 -4.55
CA TRP A 400 6.52 4.88 -3.96
C TRP A 400 5.68 5.67 -2.96
N GLU A 401 4.37 5.54 -3.05
CA GLU A 401 3.41 6.00 -2.07
C GLU A 401 3.07 4.85 -1.12
N ILE A 402 3.16 5.10 0.18
CA ILE A 402 2.86 4.13 1.24
C ILE A 402 1.49 4.48 1.86
N PRO A 403 0.53 3.55 1.93
CA PRO A 403 -0.82 3.86 2.40
C PRO A 403 -0.87 4.10 3.91
N ILE A 404 -1.75 5.00 4.35
CA ILE A 404 -2.14 5.17 5.75
C ILE A 404 -3.61 4.80 5.91
N VAL A 405 -3.87 3.91 6.86
CA VAL A 405 -5.22 3.34 7.09
C VAL A 405 -5.82 3.73 8.43
N LEU A 406 -4.99 4.17 9.38
CA LEU A 406 -5.41 4.57 10.70
C LEU A 406 -4.79 5.93 11.06
N ARG A 407 -5.63 6.83 11.55
CA ARG A 407 -5.27 8.16 12.04
C ARG A 407 -5.93 8.43 13.38
N ASP A 408 -5.27 9.22 14.21
CA ASP A 408 -5.83 9.81 15.43
C ASP A 408 -7.20 10.48 15.24
N ARG A 409 -7.41 11.18 14.11
CA ARG A 409 -8.65 11.90 13.78
C ARG A 409 -9.88 11.00 13.82
N TYR A 410 -9.74 9.71 13.50
CA TYR A 410 -10.85 8.75 13.51
C TYR A 410 -11.31 8.39 14.93
N LEU A 411 -10.49 8.68 15.93
CA LEU A 411 -10.82 8.51 17.34
C LEU A 411 -11.66 9.70 17.87
N MET A 412 -11.83 10.75 17.07
CA MET A 412 -12.61 11.94 17.39
C MET A 412 -13.96 11.92 16.65
N VAL A 413 -15.06 11.91 17.39
CA VAL A 413 -16.43 12.02 16.85
C VAL A 413 -16.73 13.47 16.46
N ASN A 414 -16.23 14.43 17.25
CA ASN A 414 -16.18 15.84 16.92
C ASN A 414 -15.11 16.51 17.80
N TYR A 415 -14.91 17.82 17.62
CA TYR A 415 -13.92 18.59 18.36
C TYR A 415 -13.98 18.35 19.90
N HIS A 416 -15.17 18.10 20.46
CA HIS A 416 -15.36 17.90 21.90
C HIS A 416 -15.62 16.44 22.33
N LYS A 417 -15.75 15.48 21.41
CA LYS A 417 -16.14 14.10 21.71
C LYS A 417 -15.15 13.11 21.10
N GLU A 418 -14.54 12.30 21.95
CA GLU A 418 -13.78 11.13 21.53
C GLU A 418 -14.65 9.86 21.49
N LEU A 419 -14.23 8.89 20.70
CA LEU A 419 -14.77 7.54 20.67
C LEU A 419 -14.41 6.83 21.99
N PRO A 420 -15.28 6.04 22.63
CA PRO A 420 -14.91 5.28 23.83
C PRO A 420 -13.73 4.34 23.56
N LEU A 421 -12.88 4.11 24.57
CA LEU A 421 -11.68 3.25 24.43
C LEU A 421 -11.98 1.86 23.87
N ASP A 422 -13.08 1.22 24.30
CA ASP A 422 -13.44 -0.12 23.79
C ASP A 422 -13.83 -0.10 22.31
N ASP A 423 -14.50 0.96 21.86
CA ASP A 423 -14.82 1.17 20.45
C ASP A 423 -13.57 1.48 19.63
N ALA A 424 -12.65 2.28 20.17
CA ALA A 424 -11.35 2.55 19.55
C ALA A 424 -10.54 1.26 19.39
N LYS A 425 -10.44 0.43 20.44
CA LYS A 425 -9.77 -0.89 20.35
C LYS A 425 -10.42 -1.80 19.31
N ARG A 426 -11.75 -1.85 19.24
CA ARG A 426 -12.48 -2.61 18.22
C ARG A 426 -12.16 -2.12 16.81
N MET A 427 -12.14 -0.81 16.60
CA MET A 427 -11.82 -0.17 15.31
C MET A 427 -10.40 -0.54 14.85
N VAL A 428 -9.40 -0.31 15.71
CA VAL A 428 -7.99 -0.65 15.42
C VAL A 428 -7.86 -2.14 15.09
N LYS A 429 -8.44 -3.02 15.92
CA LYS A 429 -8.38 -4.47 15.69
C LYS A 429 -9.02 -4.88 14.37
N LYS A 430 -10.15 -4.27 13.99
CA LYS A 430 -10.84 -4.54 12.73
C LYS A 430 -9.96 -4.19 11.53
N ILE A 431 -9.36 -2.99 11.52
CA ILE A 431 -8.46 -2.56 10.44
C ILE A 431 -7.21 -3.44 10.37
N PHE A 432 -6.63 -3.78 11.52
CA PHE A 432 -5.49 -4.68 11.58
C PHE A 432 -5.81 -6.05 10.98
N GLN A 433 -6.96 -6.63 11.33
CA GLN A 433 -7.42 -7.89 10.76
C GLN A 433 -7.64 -7.83 9.24
N GLN A 434 -8.14 -6.70 8.72
CA GLN A 434 -8.22 -6.50 7.26
C GLN A 434 -6.83 -6.49 6.64
N CYS A 435 -5.88 -5.73 7.21
CA CYS A 435 -4.51 -5.67 6.70
C CYS A 435 -3.82 -7.04 6.69
N ILE A 436 -4.00 -7.86 7.74
CA ILE A 436 -3.49 -9.23 7.79
C ILE A 436 -4.14 -10.11 6.71
N LYS A 437 -5.45 -9.94 6.46
CA LYS A 437 -6.20 -10.75 5.50
C LYS A 437 -5.80 -10.46 4.06
N SER A 438 -5.64 -9.20 3.69
CA SER A 438 -5.21 -8.77 2.34
C SER A 438 -3.69 -8.76 2.17
N GLY A 439 -2.95 -8.85 3.26
CA GLY A 439 -1.50 -8.70 3.34
C GLY A 439 -0.99 -7.31 2.99
N SER A 440 -1.75 -6.30 3.42
CA SER A 440 -1.53 -4.87 3.19
C SER A 440 -0.55 -4.27 4.22
N VAL A 441 -0.18 -3.01 4.02
CA VAL A 441 0.50 -2.17 5.01
C VAL A 441 -0.56 -1.57 5.94
N MET A 442 -0.39 -1.74 7.24
CA MET A 442 -1.08 -0.95 8.25
C MET A 442 -0.25 0.31 8.56
N GLY A 443 -0.45 1.36 7.77
CA GLY A 443 0.11 2.67 8.08
C GLY A 443 -0.72 3.38 9.15
N ILE A 444 -0.05 3.76 10.24
CA ILE A 444 -0.64 4.45 11.38
C ILE A 444 -0.01 5.83 11.52
N ASP A 445 -0.83 6.87 11.53
CA ASP A 445 -0.40 8.23 11.87
C ASP A 445 -1.07 8.71 13.15
N MET A 446 -0.27 9.10 14.13
CA MET A 446 -0.75 9.79 15.33
C MET A 446 -0.04 11.14 15.38
N SER A 447 -0.79 12.23 15.26
CA SER A 447 -0.18 13.55 15.51
C SER A 447 0.36 13.62 16.92
N VAL A 448 1.38 14.44 17.12
CA VAL A 448 1.95 14.67 18.44
C VAL A 448 0.88 15.23 19.40
N ALA A 449 -0.04 16.05 18.89
CA ALA A 449 -1.16 16.57 19.66
C ALA A 449 -2.10 15.47 20.19
N ALA A 450 -2.24 14.36 19.46
CA ALA A 450 -3.16 13.27 19.79
C ALA A 450 -2.92 12.66 21.17
N TRP A 451 -1.67 12.61 21.62
CA TRP A 451 -1.31 12.06 22.92
C TRP A 451 -2.06 12.74 24.07
N THR A 452 -2.18 14.07 23.98
CA THR A 452 -2.84 14.89 24.99
C THR A 452 -4.33 15.05 24.70
N ASP A 453 -4.73 15.13 23.43
CA ASP A 453 -6.11 15.42 23.06
C ASP A 453 -7.04 14.21 23.14
N ILE A 454 -6.48 13.00 23.12
CA ILE A 454 -7.20 11.73 23.29
C ILE A 454 -6.88 11.16 24.66
N SER A 455 -7.87 11.15 25.55
CA SER A 455 -7.66 10.94 26.99
C SER A 455 -7.11 9.56 27.35
N TYR A 456 -7.26 8.59 26.45
CA TYR A 456 -6.86 7.21 26.63
C TYR A 456 -5.67 6.81 25.75
N MET A 457 -4.95 7.75 25.13
CA MET A 457 -3.82 7.42 24.24
C MET A 457 -2.75 6.58 24.96
N GLU A 458 -2.45 6.91 26.22
CA GLU A 458 -1.55 6.13 27.10
C GLU A 458 -1.96 4.65 27.26
N LYS A 459 -3.23 4.30 27.00
CA LYS A 459 -3.73 2.91 27.04
C LYS A 459 -3.90 2.31 25.65
N LEU A 460 -4.24 3.13 24.65
CA LEU A 460 -4.45 2.67 23.29
C LEU A 460 -3.13 2.40 22.57
N TYR A 461 -2.13 3.27 22.73
CA TYR A 461 -0.85 3.10 22.04
C TYR A 461 -0.12 1.81 22.46
N PRO A 462 0.02 1.48 23.77
CA PRO A 462 0.57 0.18 24.17
C PRO A 462 -0.25 -1.01 23.65
N TYR A 463 -1.58 -0.89 23.60
CA TYR A 463 -2.44 -1.92 23.02
C TYR A 463 -2.15 -2.15 21.54
N ILE A 464 -1.90 -1.08 20.77
CA ILE A 464 -1.48 -1.18 19.37
C ILE A 464 -0.12 -1.88 19.27
N LEU A 465 0.86 -1.45 20.07
CA LEU A 465 2.21 -2.02 20.09
C LEU A 465 2.21 -3.52 20.41
N GLU A 466 1.46 -3.94 21.42
CA GLU A 466 1.30 -5.36 21.78
C GLU A 466 0.63 -6.15 20.65
N MET A 467 -0.42 -5.59 20.05
CA MET A 467 -1.16 -6.25 18.96
C MET A 467 -0.29 -6.47 17.72
N ILE A 468 0.53 -5.49 17.33
CA ILE A 468 1.40 -5.62 16.16
C ILE A 468 2.62 -6.51 16.47
N GLY A 469 3.18 -6.43 17.69
CA GLY A 469 4.37 -7.19 18.09
C GLY A 469 4.12 -8.69 18.32
N THR A 470 2.87 -9.08 18.58
CA THR A 470 2.48 -10.49 18.77
C THR A 470 2.09 -11.20 17.47
N ALA A 471 1.80 -10.44 16.42
CA ALA A 471 1.42 -10.97 15.13
C ALA A 471 2.63 -11.14 14.20
N ASP A 472 2.47 -12.00 13.20
CA ASP A 472 3.44 -12.22 12.13
C ASP A 472 3.43 -11.04 11.15
N THR A 473 4.04 -9.92 11.57
CA THR A 473 4.08 -8.66 10.82
C THR A 473 5.49 -8.09 10.74
N TRP A 474 5.77 -7.44 9.62
CA TRP A 474 7.00 -6.69 9.43
C TRP A 474 6.82 -5.25 9.91
N ILE A 475 7.26 -4.97 11.13
CA ILE A 475 7.19 -3.63 11.73
C ILE A 475 8.45 -2.84 11.33
N THR A 476 8.28 -1.77 10.56
CA THR A 476 9.40 -1.03 9.95
C THR A 476 9.02 0.40 9.58
N SER A 477 9.97 1.18 9.05
CA SER A 477 9.70 2.55 8.55
C SER A 477 9.12 2.54 7.14
N PRO A 478 8.32 3.55 6.75
CA PRO A 478 7.86 3.74 5.39
C PRO A 478 8.98 3.74 4.34
N GLY A 479 10.13 4.35 4.63
CA GLY A 479 11.28 4.35 3.73
C GLY A 479 11.85 2.96 3.48
N LYS A 480 11.94 2.12 4.51
CA LYS A 480 12.34 0.71 4.35
C LYS A 480 11.33 -0.10 3.54
N ILE A 481 10.02 0.19 3.66
CA ILE A 481 9.01 -0.42 2.81
C ILE A 481 9.25 -0.04 1.34
N ALA A 482 9.43 1.25 1.05
CA ALA A 482 9.68 1.71 -0.32
C ALA A 482 10.97 1.09 -0.91
N GLU A 483 12.06 1.06 -0.14
CA GLU A 483 13.32 0.43 -0.52
C GLU A 483 13.14 -1.06 -0.81
N TRP A 484 12.43 -1.78 0.07
CA TRP A 484 12.12 -3.20 -0.14
C TRP A 484 11.34 -3.44 -1.43
N TRP A 485 10.31 -2.64 -1.70
CA TRP A 485 9.51 -2.77 -2.92
C TRP A 485 10.33 -2.51 -4.18
N GLN A 486 11.26 -1.55 -4.13
CA GLN A 486 12.22 -1.31 -5.21
C GLN A 486 13.16 -2.51 -5.43
N LYS A 487 13.83 -2.99 -4.37
CA LYS A 487 14.76 -4.13 -4.46
C LYS A 487 14.06 -5.42 -4.89
N ARG A 488 12.88 -5.70 -4.33
CA ARG A 488 12.05 -6.85 -4.68
C ARG A 488 11.64 -6.84 -6.16
N ALA A 489 11.34 -5.67 -6.72
CA ALA A 489 11.04 -5.53 -8.14
C ALA A 489 12.26 -5.82 -9.03
N ALA A 490 13.48 -5.49 -8.55
CA ALA A 490 14.73 -5.74 -9.27
C ALA A 490 15.21 -7.20 -9.24
N VAL A 491 14.72 -8.03 -8.31
CA VAL A 491 15.00 -9.47 -8.30
C VAL A 491 14.45 -10.11 -9.58
N THR A 492 15.28 -10.85 -10.31
CA THR A 492 14.86 -11.54 -11.54
C THR A 492 14.65 -13.02 -11.25
N VAL A 493 13.62 -13.64 -11.83
CA VAL A 493 13.35 -15.08 -11.64
C VAL A 493 13.10 -15.73 -13.01
N ASP A 494 14.04 -16.56 -13.44
CA ASP A 494 13.95 -17.27 -14.70
C ASP A 494 13.45 -18.69 -14.43
N GLU A 495 12.36 -19.07 -15.08
CA GLU A 495 11.69 -20.35 -14.89
C GLU A 495 11.86 -21.22 -16.14
N SER A 496 12.33 -22.45 -15.95
CA SER A 496 12.45 -23.46 -17.00
C SER A 496 11.63 -24.71 -16.65
N LEU A 497 11.75 -25.79 -17.42
CA LEU A 497 10.99 -27.00 -17.09
C LEU A 497 11.48 -27.69 -15.80
N TYR A 498 12.78 -27.59 -15.50
CA TYR A 498 13.45 -28.33 -14.43
C TYR A 498 14.22 -27.45 -13.45
N GLU A 499 14.36 -26.16 -13.73
CA GLU A 499 15.17 -25.24 -12.92
C GLU A 499 14.47 -23.89 -12.78
N VAL A 500 14.61 -23.29 -11.60
CA VAL A 500 14.28 -21.88 -11.33
C VAL A 500 15.55 -21.18 -10.90
N SER A 501 15.95 -20.15 -11.64
CA SER A 501 17.08 -19.29 -11.31
C SER A 501 16.58 -17.97 -10.72
N VAL A 502 17.16 -17.54 -9.61
CA VAL A 502 16.87 -16.26 -8.96
C VAL A 502 18.13 -15.42 -8.95
N SER A 503 18.05 -14.21 -9.50
CA SER A 503 19.19 -13.30 -9.60
C SER A 503 18.90 -12.02 -8.81
N PHE A 504 19.84 -11.61 -7.97
CA PHE A 504 19.69 -10.48 -7.06
C PHE A 504 20.52 -9.28 -7.53
N ALA A 505 19.85 -8.17 -7.84
CA ALA A 505 20.52 -6.94 -8.26
C ALA A 505 21.10 -6.13 -7.09
N ASP A 506 20.53 -6.31 -5.89
CA ASP A 506 20.82 -5.52 -4.70
C ASP A 506 21.15 -6.41 -3.50
N ASP A 507 21.86 -5.85 -2.50
CA ASP A 507 22.01 -6.48 -1.18
C ASP A 507 20.66 -6.54 -0.46
N MET A 508 20.30 -7.71 0.06
CA MET A 508 19.04 -7.97 0.76
C MET A 508 19.28 -8.77 2.05
N GLU A 509 18.77 -8.27 3.18
CA GLU A 509 18.85 -9.00 4.46
C GLU A 509 18.07 -10.31 4.42
N SER A 510 16.91 -10.31 3.76
CA SER A 510 16.12 -11.51 3.53
C SER A 510 15.26 -11.36 2.28
N PHE A 511 14.96 -12.48 1.64
CA PHE A 511 14.02 -12.56 0.52
C PHE A 511 13.29 -13.89 0.58
N THR A 512 12.01 -13.91 0.19
CA THR A 512 11.22 -15.14 0.21
C THR A 512 10.51 -15.35 -1.12
N LEU A 513 10.71 -16.53 -1.70
CA LEU A 513 10.08 -16.98 -2.93
C LEU A 513 9.16 -18.16 -2.64
N GLN A 514 8.00 -18.20 -3.27
CA GLN A 514 7.09 -19.33 -3.23
C GLN A 514 6.99 -19.96 -4.63
N LEU A 515 7.12 -21.28 -4.72
CA LEU A 515 6.75 -22.03 -5.91
C LEU A 515 5.29 -22.49 -5.78
N ILE A 516 4.47 -22.06 -6.72
CA ILE A 516 3.07 -22.43 -6.83
C ILE A 516 2.97 -23.58 -7.81
N GLY A 517 2.29 -24.67 -7.42
CA GLY A 517 2.16 -25.89 -8.19
C GLY A 517 2.53 -27.09 -7.34
N ASP A 518 2.35 -28.29 -7.89
CA ASP A 518 2.80 -29.52 -7.26
C ASP A 518 4.24 -29.82 -7.70
N VAL A 519 5.19 -29.22 -6.98
CA VAL A 519 6.62 -29.33 -7.26
C VAL A 519 7.39 -29.73 -6.02
N ARG A 520 8.51 -30.43 -6.23
CA ARG A 520 9.45 -30.77 -5.18
C ARG A 520 10.83 -30.20 -5.52
N ILE A 521 11.37 -29.41 -4.60
CA ILE A 521 12.73 -28.86 -4.74
C ILE A 521 13.71 -29.98 -4.39
N LYS A 522 14.54 -30.37 -5.35
CA LYS A 522 15.53 -31.43 -5.18
C LYS A 522 16.80 -30.89 -4.51
N GLU A 523 17.26 -29.73 -4.97
CA GLU A 523 18.47 -29.07 -4.48
C GLU A 523 18.45 -27.58 -4.78
N ILE A 524 19.23 -26.83 -3.99
CA ILE A 524 19.45 -25.39 -4.15
C ILE A 524 20.97 -25.18 -4.26
N LEU A 525 21.39 -24.58 -5.38
CA LEU A 525 22.78 -24.50 -5.80
C LEU A 525 23.20 -23.04 -5.96
N ASP A 526 24.48 -22.77 -5.73
CA ASP A 526 25.07 -21.47 -6.08
C ASP A 526 25.12 -21.36 -7.61
N GLY A 527 24.43 -20.39 -8.17
CA GLY A 527 24.35 -20.18 -9.63
C GLY A 527 25.69 -19.84 -10.26
N ASN A 528 26.65 -19.30 -9.48
CA ASN A 528 28.01 -19.05 -9.94
C ASN A 528 28.90 -20.30 -9.85
N GLN A 529 28.53 -21.27 -9.01
CA GLN A 529 29.23 -22.55 -8.83
C GLN A 529 28.20 -23.68 -8.70
N PRO A 530 27.64 -24.18 -9.82
CA PRO A 530 26.48 -25.08 -9.82
C PRO A 530 26.69 -26.43 -9.12
N GLU A 531 27.94 -26.77 -8.78
CA GLU A 531 28.31 -27.98 -8.05
C GLU A 531 28.19 -27.80 -6.52
N LEU A 532 28.04 -26.56 -6.03
CA LEU A 532 27.98 -26.21 -4.62
C LEU A 532 26.56 -25.87 -4.18
N LYS A 533 26.23 -26.25 -2.95
CA LYS A 533 24.94 -25.92 -2.33
C LYS A 533 24.94 -24.48 -1.82
N TYR A 534 23.82 -23.78 -2.03
CA TYR A 534 23.65 -22.43 -1.49
C TYR A 534 23.30 -22.50 0.00
N GLU A 535 24.26 -22.20 0.87
CA GLU A 535 24.13 -22.40 2.32
C GLU A 535 23.13 -21.46 3.00
N LYS A 536 22.81 -20.31 2.36
CA LYS A 536 21.91 -19.29 2.93
C LYS A 536 20.45 -19.40 2.46
N ALA A 537 20.08 -20.49 1.81
CA ALA A 537 18.71 -20.76 1.40
C ALA A 537 18.13 -21.94 2.17
N THR A 538 16.89 -21.79 2.64
CA THR A 538 16.13 -22.86 3.28
C THR A 538 14.80 -23.06 2.56
N ALA A 539 14.37 -24.31 2.39
CA ALA A 539 13.12 -24.65 1.72
C ALA A 539 12.19 -25.43 2.65
N LYS A 540 10.93 -25.00 2.73
CA LYS A 540 9.84 -25.68 3.44
C LYS A 540 8.52 -25.46 2.72
N ASP A 541 7.78 -26.53 2.41
CA ASP A 541 6.44 -26.47 1.80
C ASP A 541 6.37 -25.55 0.55
N ASN A 542 7.35 -25.68 -0.35
CA ASN A 542 7.54 -24.87 -1.57
C ASN A 542 7.79 -23.37 -1.35
N ILE A 543 8.10 -22.97 -0.12
CA ILE A 543 8.59 -21.63 0.23
C ILE A 543 10.10 -21.72 0.44
N ILE A 544 10.83 -20.84 -0.24
CA ILE A 544 12.28 -20.70 -0.16
C ILE A 544 12.61 -19.36 0.47
N SER A 545 13.30 -19.39 1.60
CA SER A 545 13.80 -18.21 2.30
C SER A 545 15.29 -18.08 2.07
N PHE A 546 15.72 -16.90 1.65
CA PHE A 546 17.11 -16.51 1.45
C PHE A 546 17.49 -15.48 2.51
N GLU A 547 18.68 -15.59 3.10
CA GLU A 547 19.20 -14.66 4.10
C GLU A 547 20.54 -14.06 3.63
N ASP A 548 20.82 -12.80 4.01
CA ASP A 548 22.08 -12.10 3.76
C ASP A 548 22.60 -12.21 2.31
N VAL A 549 21.71 -11.97 1.35
CA VAL A 549 21.97 -12.07 -0.09
C VAL A 549 22.76 -10.85 -0.56
N LYS A 550 23.75 -11.08 -1.44
CA LYS A 550 24.60 -10.03 -2.02
C LYS A 550 24.21 -9.69 -3.44
N ALA A 551 24.41 -8.43 -3.81
CA ALA A 551 24.25 -7.98 -5.18
C ALA A 551 25.12 -8.82 -6.13
N GLY A 552 24.50 -9.37 -7.18
CA GLY A 552 25.13 -10.29 -8.12
C GLY A 552 25.03 -11.77 -7.75
N ASP A 553 24.49 -12.11 -6.57
CA ASP A 553 24.20 -13.51 -6.23
C ASP A 553 23.16 -14.06 -7.22
N VAL A 554 23.41 -15.30 -7.64
CA VAL A 554 22.48 -16.10 -8.46
C VAL A 554 22.27 -17.41 -7.73
N VAL A 555 21.01 -17.83 -7.59
CA VAL A 555 20.66 -19.10 -6.95
C VAL A 555 19.82 -19.93 -7.89
N VAL A 556 20.21 -21.19 -8.08
CA VAL A 556 19.53 -22.13 -8.98
C VAL A 556 18.88 -23.23 -8.16
N MET A 557 17.57 -23.40 -8.33
CA MET A 557 16.80 -24.46 -7.71
C MET A 557 16.48 -25.53 -8.76
N ARG A 558 16.88 -26.78 -8.54
CA ARG A 558 16.46 -27.89 -9.40
C ARG A 558 15.17 -28.51 -8.88
N ILE A 559 14.23 -28.72 -9.79
CA ILE A 559 12.87 -29.16 -9.50
C ILE A 559 12.68 -30.58 -10.01
N ASP A 560 12.12 -31.43 -9.16
CA ASP A 560 11.62 -32.75 -9.53
C ASP A 560 10.12 -32.67 -9.84
N ARG A 561 9.70 -33.29 -10.94
CA ARG A 561 8.29 -33.44 -11.32
C ARG A 561 7.93 -34.91 -11.15
N GLU A 562 7.38 -35.27 -10.00
CA GLU A 562 6.72 -36.57 -9.85
C GLU A 562 5.44 -36.57 -10.73
N GLY A 563 5.47 -37.18 -11.93
CA GLY A 563 4.22 -37.40 -12.68
C GLY A 563 4.25 -37.53 -14.21
N GLN A 564 5.35 -37.23 -14.92
CA GLN A 564 5.43 -37.45 -16.39
C GLN A 564 6.43 -38.56 -16.73
N GLY A 565 6.10 -39.79 -16.34
CA GLY A 565 7.00 -40.92 -16.57
C GLY A 565 6.44 -42.26 -16.10
N ASN A 566 5.25 -42.64 -16.56
CA ASN A 566 4.85 -44.04 -16.72
C ASN A 566 3.63 -44.13 -17.64
N GLY A 567 3.81 -43.65 -18.88
CA GLY A 567 3.05 -44.19 -20.00
C GLY A 567 3.43 -45.65 -20.12
N LYS A 568 2.64 -46.54 -19.50
CA LYS A 568 2.70 -47.97 -19.79
C LYS A 568 2.46 -48.12 -21.29
N ALA A 569 3.53 -48.46 -22.01
CA ALA A 569 3.42 -49.16 -23.27
C ALA A 569 2.69 -50.48 -22.98
N PHE A 570 1.39 -50.51 -23.24
CA PHE A 570 0.69 -51.77 -23.46
C PHE A 570 0.90 -52.11 -24.92
N GLY A 571 1.89 -52.98 -25.16
CA GLY A 571 1.91 -53.87 -26.31
C GLY A 571 0.99 -55.05 -26.11
#